data_AF-A0A4P7QFK4-F1
#
_entry.id   AF-A0A4P7QFK4-F1
#
_cell.length_a   1.000
_cell.length_b   1.000
_cell.length_c   1.000
_cell.angle_alpha   90.00
_cell.angle_beta   90.00
_cell.angle_gamma   90.00
#
_symmetry.space_group_name_H-M   'P 1'
#
loop_
_entity.id
_entity.type
_entity.pdbx_description
1 polymer ?
#
loop_
_entity_poly.entity_id
_entity_poly.type
_entity_poly.pdbx_seq_one_letter_code
_entity_poly.pdbx_strand_id
1 'polypeptide(L)'
;MNVAIDDGSQHPYYVLMTTAQGTEPEDKPGRRLIQYWPYLALAVALLVIPWLAGNTAAAVPVALTCILLGPLALGYVDARQFRYTLSFPILAGVVFMVSRALYYQGAAWIYVVPVVALAWLGTRLGDRHGA
;
A
#
# COMPACT_ATOMS: atom_id res chain seq x y z
N MET A 1 -11.10 -21.63 -67.27
CA MET A 1 -12.08 -21.88 -66.18
C MET A 1 -11.62 -23.14 -65.48
N ASN A 2 -10.78 -23.01 -64.44
CA ASN A 2 -10.39 -24.13 -63.58
C ASN A 2 -11.02 -23.89 -62.22
N VAL A 3 -11.98 -24.75 -61.91
CA VAL A 3 -12.69 -24.83 -60.64
C VAL A 3 -11.72 -25.41 -59.62
N ALA A 4 -11.36 -24.63 -58.61
CA ALA A 4 -10.67 -25.15 -57.44
C ALA A 4 -11.68 -25.98 -56.63
N ILE A 5 -11.52 -27.29 -56.63
CA ILE A 5 -12.27 -28.20 -55.79
C ILE A 5 -11.73 -28.07 -54.36
N ASP A 6 -12.63 -27.66 -53.49
CA ASP A 6 -12.59 -27.78 -52.03
C ASP A 6 -12.33 -29.25 -51.66
N ASP A 7 -11.14 -29.54 -51.11
CA ASP A 7 -10.85 -30.80 -50.43
C ASP A 7 -10.84 -30.53 -48.92
N GLY A 8 -12.03 -30.70 -48.33
CA GLY A 8 -12.27 -30.66 -46.90
C GLY A 8 -11.65 -31.86 -46.15
N SER A 9 -10.34 -32.05 -46.26
CA SER A 9 -9.60 -32.93 -45.35
C SER A 9 -9.05 -32.13 -44.18
N GLN A 10 -9.93 -32.00 -43.18
CA GLN A 10 -9.61 -31.56 -41.84
C GLN A 10 -8.39 -32.29 -41.31
N HIS A 11 -7.28 -31.56 -41.14
CA HIS A 11 -6.23 -31.94 -40.21
C HIS A 11 -6.56 -31.29 -38.85
N PRO A 12 -7.19 -32.00 -37.89
CA PRO A 12 -7.64 -31.43 -36.62
C PRO A 12 -6.50 -31.08 -35.65
N TYR A 13 -5.23 -31.21 -36.06
CA TYR A 13 -4.08 -31.06 -35.16
C TYR A 13 -3.42 -29.67 -35.19
N TYR A 14 -3.79 -28.79 -36.13
CA TYR A 14 -3.16 -27.45 -36.23
C TYR A 14 -3.88 -26.35 -35.43
N VAL A 15 -5.06 -26.62 -34.86
CA VAL A 15 -5.85 -25.59 -34.14
C VAL A 15 -5.46 -25.47 -32.66
N LEU A 16 -4.65 -26.40 -32.12
CA LEU A 16 -4.29 -26.41 -30.70
C LEU A 16 -2.93 -25.77 -30.35
N MET A 17 -2.22 -25.17 -31.32
CA MET A 17 -0.98 -24.43 -31.04
C MET A 17 -1.14 -22.90 -31.09
N THR A 18 -2.37 -22.37 -31.10
CA THR A 18 -2.65 -20.92 -31.10
C THR A 18 -3.41 -20.44 -29.86
N THR A 19 -3.37 -21.17 -28.74
CA THR A 19 -3.95 -20.68 -27.48
C THR A 19 -3.03 -20.84 -26.27
N ALA A 20 -1.80 -21.30 -26.48
CA ALA A 20 -0.74 -21.17 -25.49
C ALA A 20 0.14 -19.99 -25.88
N GLN A 21 -0.45 -18.78 -25.99
CA GLN A 21 0.32 -17.62 -25.55
C GLN A 21 0.61 -17.89 -24.09
N GLY A 22 1.82 -18.39 -23.81
CA GLY A 22 2.38 -18.27 -22.50
C GLY A 22 2.12 -16.85 -22.07
N THR A 23 1.37 -16.68 -20.98
CA THR A 23 1.44 -15.48 -20.21
C THR A 23 2.91 -15.35 -19.84
N GLU A 24 3.71 -14.72 -20.70
CA GLU A 24 4.92 -14.05 -20.26
C GLU A 24 4.45 -13.29 -19.03
N PRO A 25 4.96 -13.59 -17.83
CA PRO A 25 4.59 -12.80 -16.67
C PRO A 25 4.96 -11.39 -17.07
N GLU A 26 3.94 -10.57 -17.34
CA GLU A 26 4.08 -9.16 -17.63
C GLU A 26 5.00 -8.66 -16.54
N ASP A 27 6.27 -8.39 -16.90
CA ASP A 27 7.27 -7.84 -16.00
C ASP A 27 6.82 -6.40 -15.76
N LYS A 28 5.72 -6.27 -15.00
CA LYS A 28 5.23 -5.02 -14.46
C LYS A 28 6.42 -4.53 -13.69
N PRO A 29 7.08 -3.44 -14.12
CA PRO A 29 8.35 -3.03 -13.56
C PRO A 29 8.20 -3.02 -12.04
N GLY A 30 8.82 -4.02 -11.41
CA GLY A 30 8.62 -4.30 -10.00
C GLY A 30 8.84 -3.01 -9.22
N ARG A 31 7.95 -2.71 -8.28
CA ARG A 31 7.95 -1.46 -7.51
C ARG A 31 9.39 -1.20 -7.02
N ARG A 32 10.05 -0.16 -7.53
CA ARG A 32 11.47 0.11 -7.20
C ARG A 32 11.58 0.32 -5.69
N LEU A 33 12.67 -0.15 -5.07
CA LEU A 33 12.89 -0.07 -3.61
C LEU A 33 12.62 1.33 -3.03
N ILE A 34 12.95 2.39 -3.77
CA ILE A 34 12.72 3.78 -3.37
C ILE A 34 11.24 4.17 -3.26
N GLN A 35 10.33 3.43 -3.91
CA GLN A 35 8.88 3.67 -3.90
C GLN A 35 8.18 3.14 -2.64
N TYR A 36 8.90 2.43 -1.75
CA TYR A 36 8.41 2.00 -0.44
C TYR A 36 8.69 3.01 0.67
N TRP A 37 9.27 4.17 0.34
CA TRP A 37 9.61 5.20 1.30
C TRP A 37 8.44 5.68 2.19
N PRO A 38 7.15 5.71 1.76
CA PRO A 38 6.07 6.16 2.64
C PRO A 38 5.82 5.17 3.79
N TYR A 39 6.00 3.87 3.56
CA TYR A 39 5.92 2.86 4.63
C TYR A 39 7.08 2.97 5.60
N LEU A 40 8.29 3.26 5.09
CA LEU A 40 9.46 3.52 5.92
C LEU A 40 9.24 4.78 6.77
N ALA A 41 8.73 5.86 6.18
CA ALA A 41 8.42 7.10 6.88
C ALA A 41 7.34 6.88 7.96
N LEU A 42 6.36 6.02 7.70
CA LEU A 42 5.32 5.65 8.67
C LEU A 42 5.91 4.88 9.86
N ALA A 43 6.78 3.92 9.59
CA ALA A 43 7.52 3.19 10.62
C ALA A 43 8.38 4.14 11.46
N VAL A 44 9.09 5.08 10.82
CA VAL A 44 9.89 6.09 11.53
C VAL A 44 8.99 6.98 12.39
N ALA A 45 7.89 7.49 11.83
CA ALA A 45 6.98 8.39 12.53
C ALA A 45 6.32 7.74 13.75
N LEU A 46 5.97 6.47 13.67
CA LEU A 46 5.26 5.77 14.75
C LEU A 46 6.17 4.99 15.69
N LEU A 47 7.38 4.59 15.28
CA LEU A 47 8.28 3.78 16.12
C LEU A 47 9.53 4.53 16.58
N VAL A 48 10.17 5.28 15.68
CA VAL A 48 11.48 5.89 15.95
C VAL A 48 11.33 7.24 16.64
N ILE A 49 10.43 8.09 16.15
CA ILE A 49 10.23 9.43 16.72
C ILE A 49 9.72 9.37 18.17
N PRO A 50 8.72 8.54 18.52
CA PRO A 50 8.26 8.44 19.91
C PRO A 50 9.33 7.91 20.86
N TRP A 51 10.17 6.98 20.39
CA TRP A 51 11.30 6.46 21.16
C TRP A 51 12.34 7.54 21.47
N LEU A 52 12.74 8.32 20.46
CA LEU A 52 13.68 9.42 20.63
C LEU A 52 13.12 10.52 21.55
N ALA A 53 11.83 10.82 21.41
CA ALA A 53 11.16 11.87 22.19
C ALA A 53 10.87 11.44 23.63
N GLY A 54 10.86 10.15 23.94
CA GLY A 54 10.47 9.57 25.23
C GLY A 54 11.26 10.10 26.44
N ASN A 55 12.46 10.65 26.22
CA ASN A 55 13.32 11.21 27.27
C ASN A 55 13.18 12.75 27.41
N THR A 56 12.21 13.36 26.74
CA THR A 56 12.05 14.82 26.69
C THR A 56 10.71 15.25 27.27
N ALA A 57 10.61 16.50 27.73
CA ALA A 57 9.32 17.09 28.11
C ALA A 57 8.30 17.16 26.95
N ALA A 58 8.77 16.98 25.71
CA ALA A 58 7.94 16.97 24.50
C ALA A 58 7.43 15.57 24.11
N ALA A 59 7.69 14.52 24.90
CA ALA A 59 7.31 13.14 24.57
C ALA A 59 5.83 12.99 24.21
N VAL A 60 4.94 13.53 25.05
CA VAL A 60 3.48 13.44 24.86
C VAL A 60 3.01 14.23 23.63
N PRO A 61 3.31 15.54 23.46
CA PRO A 61 2.87 16.27 22.28
C PRO A 61 3.46 15.71 20.97
N VAL A 62 4.70 15.22 20.99
CA VAL A 62 5.31 14.55 19.83
C VAL A 62 4.57 13.27 19.50
N ALA A 63 4.30 12.41 20.49
CA ALA A 63 3.55 11.17 20.30
C ALA A 63 2.16 11.43 19.70
N LEU A 64 1.41 12.40 20.23
CA LEU A 64 0.10 12.77 19.71
C LEU A 64 0.17 13.30 18.28
N THR A 65 1.18 14.12 17.98
CA THR A 65 1.41 14.64 16.63
C THR A 65 1.70 13.52 15.65
N CYS A 66 2.55 12.56 16.02
CA CYS A 66 2.88 11.40 15.21
C CYS A 66 1.66 10.49 14.98
N ILE A 67 0.82 10.26 15.99
CA ILE A 67 -0.39 9.42 15.89
C ILE A 67 -1.46 10.07 15.02
N LEU A 68 -1.65 11.40 15.12
CA LEU A 68 -2.72 12.09 14.42
C LEU A 68 -2.31 12.57 13.03
N LEU A 69 -1.19 13.30 12.93
CA LEU A 69 -0.76 13.91 11.68
C LEU A 69 0.07 12.97 10.81
N GLY A 70 0.84 12.05 11.42
CA GLY A 70 1.71 11.12 10.69
C GLY A 70 0.94 10.26 9.68
N PRO A 71 -0.02 9.43 10.13
CA PRO A 71 -0.84 8.59 9.25
C PRO A 71 -1.60 9.38 8.19
N LEU A 72 -2.17 10.55 8.56
CA LEU A 72 -2.91 11.41 7.65
C LEU A 72 -2.01 11.96 6.53
N ALA A 73 -0.89 12.58 6.89
CA ALA A 73 0.03 13.20 5.93
C ALA A 73 0.70 12.15 5.04
N LEU A 74 1.16 11.04 5.62
CA LEU A 74 1.82 9.98 4.86
C LEU A 74 0.83 9.22 3.96
N GLY A 75 -0.40 9.00 4.43
CA GLY A 75 -1.46 8.43 3.58
C GLY A 75 -1.79 9.33 2.39
N TYR A 76 -1.86 10.64 2.62
CA TYR A 76 -2.04 11.63 1.56
C TYR A 76 -0.91 11.59 0.53
N VAL A 77 0.34 11.56 0.98
CA VAL A 77 1.50 11.52 0.09
C VAL A 77 1.59 10.19 -0.66
N ASP A 78 1.36 9.06 0.01
CA ASP A 78 1.39 7.73 -0.61
C ASP A 78 0.36 7.62 -1.74
N ALA A 79 -0.91 7.98 -1.48
CA ALA A 79 -1.96 7.93 -2.50
C ALA A 79 -1.72 8.89 -3.67
N ARG A 80 -1.15 10.07 -3.39
CA ARG A 80 -0.79 11.05 -4.42
C ARG A 80 0.32 10.54 -5.35
N GLN A 81 1.16 9.62 -4.88
CA GLN A 81 2.29 9.07 -5.63
C GLN A 81 2.00 7.70 -6.27
N PHE A 82 1.29 6.79 -5.59
CA PHE A 82 1.24 5.36 -5.95
C PHE A 82 -0.16 4.77 -6.20
N ARG A 83 -1.19 5.62 -6.34
CA ARG A 83 -2.62 5.27 -6.43
C ARG A 83 -3.20 4.88 -5.06
N TYR A 84 -4.51 4.99 -4.93
CA TYR A 84 -5.22 4.62 -3.71
C TYR A 84 -5.08 3.12 -3.41
N THR A 85 -4.67 2.78 -2.17
CA THR A 85 -4.58 1.39 -1.70
C THR A 85 -5.01 1.30 -0.23
N LEU A 86 -5.76 0.25 0.13
CA LEU A 86 -6.10 -0.04 1.52
C LEU A 86 -4.93 -0.64 2.32
N SER A 87 -3.83 -1.03 1.65
CA SER A 87 -2.65 -1.60 2.30
C SER A 87 -2.00 -0.61 3.25
N PHE A 88 -1.99 0.69 2.90
CA PHE A 88 -1.36 1.73 3.73
C PHE A 88 -2.11 1.95 5.06
N PRO A 89 -3.45 2.14 5.11
CA PRO A 89 -4.19 2.23 6.35
C PRO A 89 -4.05 1.00 7.26
N ILE A 90 -4.06 -0.20 6.67
CA ILE A 90 -3.88 -1.45 7.42
C ILE A 90 -2.49 -1.50 8.05
N LEU A 91 -1.44 -1.19 7.27
CA LEU A 91 -0.07 -1.11 7.78
C LEU A 91 0.09 -0.06 8.88
N ALA A 92 -0.55 1.09 8.77
CA ALA A 92 -0.55 2.11 9.82
C ALA A 92 -1.09 1.58 11.16
N GLY A 93 -2.20 0.84 11.11
CA GLY A 93 -2.75 0.19 12.29
C GLY A 93 -1.81 -0.86 12.90
N VAL A 94 -1.20 -1.70 12.06
CA VAL A 94 -0.24 -2.73 12.50
C VAL A 94 1.00 -2.10 13.14
N VAL A 95 1.61 -1.11 12.48
CA VAL A 95 2.79 -0.40 13.00
C VAL A 95 2.46 0.31 14.31
N PHE A 96 1.27 0.91 14.41
CA PHE A 96 0.83 1.53 15.66
C PHE A 96 0.61 0.50 16.78
N MET A 97 0.09 -0.70 16.49
CA MET A 97 -0.02 -1.77 17.50
C MET A 97 1.36 -2.21 18.02
N VAL A 98 2.36 -2.29 17.16
CA VAL A 98 3.74 -2.57 17.56
C VAL A 98 4.28 -1.43 18.43
N SER A 99 4.08 -0.18 18.00
CA SER A 99 4.49 1.01 18.78
C SER A 99 3.83 1.03 20.16
N ARG A 100 2.53 0.73 20.23
CA ARG A 100 1.78 0.58 21.48
C ARG A 100 2.44 -0.43 22.42
N ALA A 101 2.78 -1.61 21.91
CA ALA A 101 3.39 -2.66 22.72
C ALA A 101 4.75 -2.24 23.32
N LEU A 102 5.47 -1.32 22.67
CA LEU A 102 6.79 -0.85 23.10
C LEU A 102 6.72 0.37 24.04
N TYR A 103 5.84 1.33 23.77
CA TYR A 103 5.94 2.67 24.37
C TYR A 103 4.69 3.14 25.13
N TYR A 104 3.53 2.52 24.88
CA TYR A 104 2.27 3.05 25.39
C TYR A 104 1.62 2.10 26.41
N GLN A 105 0.87 2.70 27.32
CA GLN A 105 0.06 1.98 28.30
C GLN A 105 -1.03 1.12 27.66
N GLY A 106 -1.50 0.12 28.40
CA GLY A 106 -2.48 -0.87 27.94
C GLY A 106 -3.74 -0.28 27.31
N ALA A 107 -4.23 0.87 27.78
CA ALA A 107 -5.44 1.51 27.24
C ALA A 107 -5.26 2.19 25.87
N ALA A 108 -4.04 2.37 25.37
CA ALA A 108 -3.77 3.09 24.11
C ALA A 108 -4.24 2.35 22.84
N TRP A 109 -4.82 1.16 22.95
CA TRP A 109 -5.40 0.43 21.81
C TRP A 109 -6.54 1.19 21.13
N ILE A 110 -7.22 2.06 21.87
CA ILE A 110 -8.31 2.89 21.33
C ILE A 110 -7.83 3.79 20.19
N TYR A 111 -6.54 4.13 20.15
CA TYR A 111 -5.97 5.01 19.12
C TYR A 111 -5.69 4.29 17.80
N VAL A 112 -5.83 2.96 17.73
CA VAL A 112 -5.69 2.21 16.48
C VAL A 112 -6.76 2.64 15.49
N VAL A 113 -8.01 2.79 15.95
CA VAL A 113 -9.15 3.19 15.13
C VAL A 113 -8.91 4.56 14.48
N PRO A 114 -8.59 5.65 15.22
CA PRO A 114 -8.30 6.93 14.60
C PRO A 114 -7.04 6.90 13.74
N VAL A 115 -5.98 6.14 14.07
CA VAL A 115 -4.80 6.00 13.19
C VAL A 115 -5.18 5.42 11.83
N VAL A 116 -5.95 4.33 11.81
CA VAL A 116 -6.39 3.69 10.57
C VAL A 116 -7.36 4.62 9.82
N ALA A 117 -8.29 5.26 10.52
CA ALA A 117 -9.24 6.20 9.91
C ALA A 117 -8.53 7.42 9.30
N LEU A 118 -7.52 7.96 9.96
CA LEU A 118 -6.73 9.09 9.47
C LEU A 118 -5.83 8.68 8.31
N ALA A 119 -5.20 7.51 8.35
CA ALA A 119 -4.47 6.98 7.21
C ALA A 119 -5.39 6.78 6.00
N TRP A 120 -6.57 6.20 6.21
CA TRP A 120 -7.57 6.02 5.17
C TRP A 120 -8.04 7.36 4.61
N LEU A 121 -8.38 8.31 5.48
CA LEU A 121 -8.78 9.67 5.08
C LEU A 121 -7.66 10.34 4.28
N GLY A 122 -6.42 10.24 4.74
CA GLY A 122 -5.24 10.74 4.05
C GLY A 122 -5.12 10.16 2.65
N THR A 123 -5.17 8.84 2.53
CA THR A 123 -5.13 8.17 1.22
C THR A 123 -6.29 8.58 0.31
N ARG A 124 -7.48 8.79 0.86
CA ARG A 124 -8.64 9.23 0.09
C ARG A 124 -8.49 10.66 -0.41
N LEU A 125 -7.96 11.56 0.42
CA LEU A 125 -7.67 12.95 0.06
C LEU A 125 -6.52 13.06 -0.94
N GLY A 126 -5.56 12.14 -0.90
CA GLY A 126 -4.41 12.09 -1.79
C GLY A 126 -4.71 11.47 -3.15
N ASP A 127 -5.81 10.73 -3.28
CA ASP A 127 -6.19 10.09 -4.53
C ASP A 127 -6.57 11.15 -5.58
N ARG A 128 -5.82 11.16 -6.68
CA ARG A 128 -6.02 12.08 -7.81
C ARG A 128 -7.09 11.62 -8.77
N HIS A 129 -7.58 10.39 -8.66
CA HIS A 129 -8.59 9.84 -9.56
C HIS A 129 -10.03 9.96 -9.06
N GLY A 130 -10.24 10.54 -7.88
CA GLY A 130 -11.57 10.78 -7.33
C GLY A 130 -12.23 9.50 -6.79
N ALA A 131 -12.85 9.64 -5.62
CA ALA A 131 -13.80 8.67 -5.09
C ALA A 131 -15.15 8.75 -5.83
#